data_AF-A0A958V2U4-F1
#
_entry.id   AF-A0A958V2U4-F1
#
_cell.length_a   1.000
_cell.length_b   1.000
_cell.length_c   1.000
_cell.angle_alpha   90.00
_cell.angle_beta   90.00
_cell.angle_gamma   90.00
#
_symmetry.space_group_name_H-M   'P 1'
#
loop_
_entity.id
_entity.type
_entity.pdbx_description
1 polymer ?
#
loop_
_entity_poly.entity_id
_entity_poly.type
_entity_poly.pdbx_seq_one_letter_code
_entity_poly.pdbx_strand_id
1 'polypeptide(L)' 'MKTNKPSFFSAAKYLLAALPLLFIAPITITIGFKALHKDGIYWLLILGVLLALAAIYLSAIGVIKVTNYFFDKDKNA' A
#
# COMPACT_ATOMS: atom_id res chain seq x y z
N MET A 1 -7.29 6.77 -32.74
CA MET A 1 -7.53 6.41 -31.33
C MET A 1 -6.19 6.26 -30.62
N LYS A 2 -5.91 7.06 -29.59
CA LYS A 2 -4.67 6.95 -28.80
C LYS A 2 -4.77 5.63 -28.03
N THR A 3 -4.00 4.62 -28.45
CA THR A 3 -3.97 3.31 -27.80
C THR A 3 -3.41 3.50 -26.39
N ASN A 4 -4.31 3.65 -25.43
CA ASN A 4 -3.95 3.60 -24.01
C ASN A 4 -3.69 2.14 -23.66
N LYS A 5 -2.60 1.57 -24.19
CA LYS A 5 -2.11 0.28 -23.70
C LYS A 5 -1.95 0.44 -22.19
N PRO A 6 -2.51 -0.45 -21.36
CA PRO A 6 -2.28 -0.40 -19.92
C PRO A 6 -0.76 -0.37 -19.73
N SER A 7 -0.26 0.70 -19.13
CA SER A 7 1.18 0.88 -18.95
C SER A 7 1.60 0.15 -17.69
N PHE A 8 2.78 -0.47 -17.67
CA PHE A 8 3.38 -0.98 -16.44
C PHE A 8 3.33 0.06 -15.31
N PHE A 9 3.50 1.35 -15.66
CA PHE A 9 3.42 2.46 -14.70
C PHE A 9 2.04 2.57 -14.03
N SER A 10 0.95 2.28 -14.75
CA SER A 10 -0.41 2.27 -14.20
C SER A 10 -0.68 1.10 -13.25
N ALA A 11 0.03 -0.02 -13.42
CA ALA A 11 -0.02 -1.16 -12.50
C ALA A 11 0.89 -0.91 -11.28
N ALA A 12 2.10 -0.42 -11.51
CA ALA A 12 3.11 -0.15 -10.48
C ALA A 12 2.75 1.02 -9.55
N LYS A 13 1.91 1.98 -9.97
CA LYS A 13 1.53 3.14 -9.13
C LYS A 13 0.96 2.73 -7.76
N TYR A 14 0.26 1.60 -7.68
CA TYR A 14 -0.32 1.09 -6.44
C TYR A 14 0.77 0.55 -5.50
N LEU A 15 1.78 -0.13 -6.04
CA LEU A 15 2.95 -0.57 -5.28
C LEU A 15 3.77 0.62 -4.78
N LEU A 16 4.03 1.60 -5.66
CA LEU A 16 4.80 2.80 -5.30
C LEU A 16 4.09 3.64 -4.22
N ALA A 17 2.76 3.70 -4.24
CA ALA A 17 1.99 4.37 -3.20
C ALA A 17 1.94 3.55 -1.90
N ALA A 18 1.98 2.21 -1.97
CA ALA A 18 2.01 1.36 -0.78
C ALA A 18 3.37 1.41 -0.07
N LEU A 19 4.47 1.59 -0.81
CA LEU A 19 5.82 1.61 -0.29
C LEU A 19 6.04 2.56 0.90
N PRO A 20 5.72 3.87 0.82
CA PRO A 20 5.85 4.76 1.98
C PRO A 20 4.92 4.35 3.13
N LEU A 21 3.71 3.86 2.82
CA LEU A 21 2.75 3.41 3.82
C LEU A 21 3.27 2.21 4.63
N LEU A 22 4.01 1.29 3.99
CA LEU A 22 4.61 0.13 4.65
C LEU A 22 5.66 0.51 5.70
N PHE A 23 6.33 1.66 5.55
CA PHE A 23 7.27 2.16 6.55
C PHE A 23 6.60 3.05 7.59
N ILE A 24 5.68 3.93 7.16
CA ILE A 24 5.01 4.88 8.05
C ILE A 24 4.09 4.16 9.04
N ALA A 25 3.40 3.09 8.61
CA ALA A 25 2.49 2.33 9.47
C ALA A 25 3.18 1.76 10.72
N PRO A 26 4.25 0.94 10.64
CA PRO A 26 4.91 0.41 11.83
C PRO A 26 5.52 1.51 12.70
N ILE A 27 6.08 2.56 12.11
CA ILE A 27 6.59 3.71 12.88
C ILE A 27 5.46 4.35 13.69
N THR A 28 4.31 4.62 13.06
CA THR A 28 3.14 5.22 13.73
C THR A 28 2.60 4.30 14.82
N ILE A 29 2.55 2.99 14.60
CA ILE A 29 2.13 2.00 15.60
C ILE A 29 3.07 2.03 16.81
N THR A 30 4.39 2.04 16.60
CA THR A 30 5.36 2.09 17.72
C THR A 30 5.24 3.37 18.53
N ILE A 31 5.00 4.52 17.87
CA ILE A 31 4.74 5.79 18.54
C ILE A 31 3.41 5.74 19.29
N GLY A 32 2.37 5.14 18.68
CA GLY A 32 1.06 4.95 19.31
C GLY A 32 1.13 4.12 20.59
N PHE A 33 1.90 3.03 20.60
CA PHE A 33 2.12 2.24 21.82
C PHE A 33 2.88 3.01 22.92
N LYS A 34 3.80 3.91 22.55
CA LYS A 34 4.49 4.79 23.49
C LYS A 34 3.57 5.86 24.05
N ALA A 35 2.76 6.51 23.20
CA ALA A 35 1.78 7.52 23.60
C ALA A 35 0.68 6.93 24.49
N LEU A 36 0.28 5.69 24.22
CA LEU A 36 -0.64 4.94 25.05
C LEU A 36 -0.07 4.73 26.47
N HIS A 37 1.17 4.27 26.59
CA HIS A 37 1.79 4.05 27.90
C HIS A 37 2.02 5.32 28.70
N LYS A 38 2.27 6.45 28.02
CA LYS A 38 2.64 7.71 28.69
C LYS A 38 1.42 8.54 29.08
N ASP A 39 0.50 8.75 28.15
CA ASP A 39 -0.59 9.72 28.28
C ASP A 39 -1.97 9.08 28.12
N GLY A 40 -2.05 7.75 27.93
CA GLY A 40 -3.31 7.04 27.69
C GLY A 40 -3.95 7.35 26.33
N ILE A 41 -3.19 7.87 25.37
CA ILE A 41 -3.71 8.35 24.07
C ILE A 41 -3.78 7.18 23.07
N TYR A 42 -4.99 6.71 22.80
CA TYR A 42 -5.25 5.60 21.88
C TYR A 42 -5.34 6.02 20.40
N TRP A 43 -5.60 7.30 20.11
CA TRP A 43 -5.91 7.76 18.74
C TRP A 43 -4.76 7.51 17.75
N LEU A 44 -3.51 7.70 18.18
CA LEU A 44 -2.33 7.43 17.35
C LEU A 44 -2.16 5.94 17.01
N LEU A 45 -2.50 5.07 17.95
CA LEU A 45 -2.45 3.62 17.72
C LEU A 45 -3.53 3.20 16.72
N ILE A 46 -4.75 3.74 16.85
CA ILE A 46 -5.84 3.50 15.90
C ILE A 46 -5.43 3.97 14.50
N LEU A 47 -4.86 5.17 14.39
CA LEU A 47 -4.35 5.70 13.11
C LEU A 47 -3.28 4.78 12.50
N GLY A 48 -2.33 4.30 13.31
CA GLY A 48 -1.29 3.37 12.86
C GLY A 48 -1.87 2.06 12.32
N VAL A 49 -2.87 1.49 13.01
CA VAL A 49 -3.55 0.26 12.56
C VAL A 49 -4.32 0.51 11.25
N LEU A 50 -5.02 1.64 11.12
CA LEU A 50 -5.70 2.00 9.88
C LEU A 50 -4.73 2.15 8.70
N LEU A 51 -3.57 2.79 8.93
CA LEU A 51 -2.51 2.91 7.93
C LEU A 51 -1.94 1.54 7.54
N ALA A 52 -1.77 0.62 8.49
CA ALA A 52 -1.31 -0.74 8.21
C ALA A 52 -2.32 -1.52 7.34
N LEU A 53 -3.62 -1.44 7.65
CA LEU A 53 -4.66 -2.06 6.83
C LEU A 53 -4.69 -1.48 5.41
N ALA A 54 -4.58 -0.16 5.28
CA ALA A 54 -4.49 0.50 3.99
C ALA A 54 -3.25 0.04 3.20
N ALA A 55 -2.09 -0.11 3.87
CA ALA A 55 -0.85 -0.56 3.25
C ALA A 55 -0.98 -1.99 2.71
N ILE A 56 -1.58 -2.90 3.49
CA ILE A 56 -1.84 -4.29 3.09
C ILE A 56 -2.77 -4.33 1.87
N TYR A 57 -3.89 -3.61 1.93
CA TYR A 57 -4.86 -3.57 0.85
C TYR A 57 -4.26 -3.04 -0.45
N LEU A 58 -3.51 -1.94 -0.37
CA LEU A 58 -2.89 -1.30 -1.53
C LEU A 58 -1.77 -2.17 -2.12
N SER A 59 -0.98 -2.83 -1.26
CA SER A 59 0.04 -3.79 -1.67
C SER A 59 -0.57 -4.98 -2.39
N ALA A 60 -1.64 -5.58 -1.85
CA ALA A 60 -2.33 -6.71 -2.46
C ALA A 60 -2.86 -6.36 -3.86
N ILE A 61 -3.55 -5.22 -4.00
CA ILE A 61 -4.06 -4.75 -5.30
C ILE A 61 -2.91 -4.49 -6.27
N GLY A 62 -1.84 -3.85 -5.81
CA GLY A 62 -0.71 -3.54 -6.66
C GLY A 62 -0.02 -4.81 -7.17
N VAL A 63 0.20 -5.81 -6.30
CA VAL A 63 0.77 -7.10 -6.68
C VAL A 63 -0.12 -7.78 -7.72
N ILE A 64 -1.44 -7.85 -7.48
CA ILE A 64 -2.37 -8.47 -8.43
C ILE A 64 -2.33 -7.76 -9.80
N LYS A 65 -2.34 -6.42 -9.83
CA LYS A 65 -2.31 -5.66 -11.09
C LYS A 65 -1.01 -5.81 -11.85
N VAL A 66 0.12 -5.79 -11.15
CA VAL A 66 1.44 -5.99 -11.77
C VAL A 66 1.55 -7.39 -12.34
N THR A 67 1.17 -8.41 -11.56
CA THR A 67 1.13 -9.81 -11.98
C THR A 67 0.24 -9.99 -13.21
N ASN A 68 -1.01 -9.52 -13.17
CA ASN A 68 -1.93 -9.63 -14.31
C ASN A 68 -1.39 -8.90 -15.55
N TYR A 69 -0.75 -7.74 -15.38
CA TYR A 69 -0.14 -7.05 -16.51
C TYR A 69 0.99 -7.87 -17.16
N PHE A 70 1.83 -8.54 -16.38
CA PHE A 70 2.88 -9.39 -16.94
C PHE A 70 2.32 -10.62 -17.65
N PHE A 71 1.32 -11.29 -17.08
CA PHE A 71 0.75 -12.52 -17.65
C PHE A 71 -0.25 -12.27 -18.80
N ASP A 72 -0.99 -11.16 -18.82
CA ASP A 72 -1.88 -10.82 -19.94
C ASP A 72 -1.09 -10.28 -21.15
N LYS A 73 0.09 -9.70 -20.92
CA LYS A 73 1.01 -9.32 -21.99
C LYS A 73 1.59 -10.55 -22.71
N ASP A 74 1.78 -11.64 -21.98
CA ASP A 74 2.32 -12.91 -22.51
C ASP A 74 1.28 -13.68 -23.34
N LYS A 75 0.00 -13.66 -22.94
CA LYS A 75 -1.10 -14.33 -23.67
C LYS A 75 -1.47 -13.72 -25.02
N ASN A 76 -0.94 -12.54 -25.36
CA ASN A 76 -1.26 -11.80 -26.59
C ASN A 76 0.00 -11.44 -27.42
N ALA A 77 1.13 -12.08 -27.13
CA ALA A 77 2.38 -11.97 -27.89
C ALA A 77 2.58 -13.24 -28.74
#